data_AF-A0A7K0T8A6-F1
#
_entry.id   AF-A0A7K0T8A6-F1
#
_cell.length_a   1.000
_cell.length_b   1.000
_cell.length_c   1.000
_cell.angle_alpha   90.00
_cell.angle_beta   90.00
_cell.angle_gamma   90.00
#
_symmetry.space_group_name_H-M   'P 1'
#
loop_
_entity.id
_entity.type
_entity.pdbx_description
1 polymer ?
#
loop_
_entity_poly.entity_id
_entity_poly.type
_entity_poly.pdbx_seq_one_letter_code
_entity_poly.pdbx_strand_id
1 'polypeptide(L)'
;MFALALFALPIMCADWRYRRIPNIYLIFIMYWVGAIRIISGIASLQVISLAIAASILGVLVLRMGVGDAKLFIVLSLAINLPTIDSLVFLVTCIYLGALLQIVMMWGLKSVIPRSIPMAFAIFFGSALYLAARGGPSLQQYADALVNSR
;
A
#
# COMPACT_ATOMS: atom_id res chain seq x y z
N MET A 1 -1.46 -4.73 -12.25
CA MET A 1 -1.39 -3.38 -11.64
C MET A 1 -2.62 -2.53 -11.96
N PHE A 2 -3.06 -2.42 -13.23
CA PHE A 2 -4.25 -1.64 -13.61
C PHE A 2 -5.53 -2.01 -12.84
N ALA A 3 -5.80 -3.30 -12.63
CA ALA A 3 -6.95 -3.75 -11.86
C ALA A 3 -6.97 -3.25 -10.40
N LEU A 4 -5.81 -3.12 -9.74
CA LEU A 4 -5.73 -2.57 -8.38
C LEU A 4 -6.09 -1.08 -8.37
N ALA A 5 -5.61 -0.32 -9.36
CA ALA A 5 -5.95 1.10 -9.47
C ALA A 5 -7.44 1.32 -9.75
N LEU A 6 -8.05 0.46 -10.59
CA LEU A 6 -9.48 0.52 -10.89
C LEU A 6 -10.34 0.25 -9.65
N PHE A 7 -9.98 -0.75 -8.83
CA PHE A 7 -10.70 -1.07 -7.60
C PHE A 7 -10.27 -0.23 -6.38
N ALA A 8 -9.16 0.51 -6.46
CA ALA A 8 -8.73 1.42 -5.40
C ALA A 8 -9.72 2.57 -5.18
N LEU A 9 -10.23 3.16 -6.27
CA LEU A 9 -11.18 4.27 -6.21
C LEU A 9 -12.49 3.93 -5.47
N PRO A 10 -13.22 2.85 -5.79
CA PRO A 10 -14.43 2.50 -5.05
C PRO A 10 -14.15 2.11 -3.60
N ILE A 11 -13.00 1.50 -3.30
CA ILE A 11 -12.61 1.15 -1.93
C ILE A 11 -12.29 2.40 -1.12
N MET A 12 -11.51 3.34 -1.67
CA MET A 12 -11.21 4.64 -1.04
C MET A 12 -12.50 5.45 -0.80
N CYS A 13 -13.41 5.46 -1.78
CA CYS A 13 -14.67 6.18 -1.66
C CYS A 13 -15.59 5.54 -0.59
N ALA A 14 -15.62 4.21 -0.51
CA ALA A 14 -16.36 3.49 0.52
C ALA A 14 -15.76 3.69 1.92
N ASP A 15 -14.43 3.68 2.06
CA ASP A 15 -13.74 3.92 3.32
C ASP A 15 -13.94 5.38 3.80
N TRP A 16 -13.89 6.34 2.88
CA TRP A 16 -14.14 7.76 3.19
C TRP A 16 -15.59 8.02 3.64
N ARG A 17 -16.58 7.39 2.99
CA ARG A 17 -18.00 7.66 3.23
C ARG A 17 -18.61 6.82 4.34
N TYR A 18 -18.20 5.57 4.49
CA TYR A 18 -18.82 4.61 5.41
C TYR A 18 -17.87 4.08 6.48
N ARG A 19 -16.57 4.43 6.44
CA ARG A 19 -15.51 3.88 7.32
C ARG A 19 -15.56 2.36 7.45
N ARG A 20 -16.01 1.70 6.38
CA ARG A 20 -16.11 0.25 6.26
C ARG A 20 -15.75 -0.12 4.85
N ILE A 21 -14.72 -0.95 4.71
CA ILE A 21 -14.36 -1.56 3.45
C ILE A 21 -15.36 -2.71 3.18
N PRO A 22 -16.16 -2.64 2.10
CA PRO A 22 -17.06 -3.73 1.75
C PRO A 22 -16.25 -4.95 1.31
N ASN A 23 -16.44 -6.07 2.00
CA ASN A 23 -15.63 -7.28 1.81
C ASN A 23 -15.71 -7.83 0.36
N ILE A 24 -16.77 -7.51 -0.38
CA ILE A 24 -16.97 -7.95 -1.76
C ILE A 24 -15.85 -7.48 -2.69
N TYR A 25 -15.42 -6.21 -2.58
CA TYR A 25 -14.33 -5.67 -3.40
C TYR A 25 -13.00 -6.35 -3.07
N LEU A 26 -12.79 -6.67 -1.80
CA LEU A 26 -11.57 -7.29 -1.31
C LEU A 26 -11.45 -8.74 -1.79
N ILE A 27 -12.57 -9.46 -1.85
CA ILE A 27 -12.66 -10.81 -2.42
C ILE A 27 -12.31 -10.79 -3.91
N PHE A 28 -12.86 -9.85 -4.70
CA PHE A 28 -12.54 -9.73 -6.12
C PHE A 28 -11.05 -9.49 -6.36
N ILE A 29 -10.45 -8.55 -5.63
CA ILE A 29 -9.02 -8.28 -5.73
C ILE A 29 -8.21 -9.52 -5.34
N MET A 30 -8.60 -10.22 -4.27
CA MET A 30 -7.90 -11.41 -3.81
C MET A 30 -7.90 -12.52 -4.86
N TYR A 31 -9.04 -12.80 -5.51
CA TYR A 31 -9.11 -13.78 -6.59
C TYR A 31 -8.23 -13.38 -7.77
N TRP A 32 -8.28 -12.11 -8.18
CA TRP A 32 -7.48 -11.59 -9.28
C TRP A 32 -5.98 -11.69 -9.00
N VAL A 33 -5.55 -11.22 -7.83
CA VAL A 33 -4.14 -11.27 -7.39
C VAL A 33 -3.68 -12.73 -7.23
N GLY A 34 -4.54 -13.59 -6.67
CA GLY A 34 -4.28 -15.01 -6.55
C GLY A 34 -4.05 -15.68 -7.90
N ALA A 35 -4.93 -15.45 -8.88
CA ALA A 35 -4.78 -15.99 -10.23
C ALA A 35 -3.45 -15.57 -10.89
N ILE A 36 -3.10 -14.28 -10.80
CA ILE A 36 -1.83 -13.77 -11.32
C ILE A 36 -0.64 -14.45 -10.61
N ARG A 37 -0.71 -14.66 -9.29
CA ARG A 37 0.39 -15.26 -8.52
C ARG A 37 0.55 -16.75 -8.75
N ILE A 38 -0.53 -17.47 -9.03
CA ILE A 38 -0.46 -18.87 -9.42
C ILE A 38 0.31 -18.99 -10.76
N ILE A 39 0.09 -18.07 -11.70
CA ILE A 39 0.75 -18.09 -13.01
C ILE A 39 2.19 -17.57 -12.95
N SER A 40 2.43 -16.45 -12.25
CA SER A 40 3.73 -15.77 -12.23
C SER A 40 4.68 -16.21 -11.11
N GLY A 41 4.20 -17.06 -10.19
CA GLY A 41 4.96 -17.46 -9.01
C GLY A 41 5.01 -16.40 -7.91
N ILE A 42 5.40 -16.85 -6.72
CA ILE A 42 5.56 -16.04 -5.52
C ILE A 42 7.04 -15.77 -5.30
N ALA A 43 7.43 -14.49 -5.12
CA ALA A 43 8.83 -14.12 -4.97
C ALA A 43 9.46 -14.65 -3.66
N SER A 44 8.76 -14.55 -2.53
CA SER A 44 9.27 -15.04 -1.24
C SER A 44 8.14 -15.32 -0.25
N LEU A 45 8.12 -16.54 0.30
CA LEU A 45 7.19 -16.93 1.37
C LEU A 45 7.50 -16.20 2.68
N GLN A 46 8.78 -15.92 2.96
CA GLN A 46 9.21 -15.21 4.17
C GLN A 46 8.63 -13.78 4.23
N VAL A 47 8.60 -13.10 3.08
CA VAL A 47 8.06 -11.74 3.00
C VAL A 47 6.54 -11.74 3.20
N ILE A 48 5.83 -12.76 2.71
CA ILE A 48 4.39 -12.92 2.93
C ILE A 48 4.10 -13.21 4.41
N SER A 49 4.83 -14.13 5.05
CA SER A 49 4.63 -14.42 6.47
C SER A 49 4.88 -13.18 7.34
N LEU A 50 5.89 -12.38 6.98
CA LEU A 50 6.18 -11.12 7.66
C LEU A 50 5.09 -10.07 7.42
N ALA A 51 4.56 -9.96 6.21
CA ALA A 51 3.44 -9.08 5.90
C ALA A 51 2.19 -9.45 6.71
N ILE A 52 1.89 -10.75 6.86
CA ILE A 52 0.80 -11.25 7.69
C ILE A 52 1.05 -10.89 9.17
N ALA A 53 2.25 -11.14 9.69
CA ALA A 53 2.61 -10.79 11.07
C ALA A 53 2.48 -9.27 11.32
N ALA A 54 2.97 -8.43 10.40
CA ALA A 54 2.85 -6.98 10.48
C ALA A 54 1.37 -6.53 10.45
N SER A 55 0.53 -7.22 9.69
CA SER A 55 -0.92 -6.96 9.63
C SER A 55 -1.60 -7.28 10.95
N ILE A 56 -1.27 -8.43 11.55
CA ILE A 56 -1.81 -8.85 12.85
C ILE A 56 -1.38 -7.85 13.92
N LEU A 57 -0.10 -7.45 13.92
CA LEU A 57 0.41 -6.43 14.83
C LEU A 57 -0.33 -5.09 14.64
N GLY A 58 -0.58 -4.69 13.39
CA GLY A 58 -1.35 -3.48 13.08
C GLY A 58 -2.77 -3.52 13.64
N VAL A 59 -3.46 -4.65 13.53
CA VAL A 59 -4.80 -4.83 14.11
C VAL A 59 -4.75 -4.75 15.63
N LEU A 60 -3.79 -5.45 16.26
CA LEU A 60 -3.70 -5.57 17.71
C LEU A 60 -3.24 -4.28 18.39
N VAL A 61 -2.21 -3.62 17.85
CA VAL A 61 -1.52 -2.48 18.47
C VAL A 61 -2.05 -1.15 17.96
N LEU A 62 -2.27 -1.01 16.64
CA LEU A 62 -2.67 0.25 16.01
C LEU A 62 -4.19 0.39 15.89
N ARG A 63 -4.97 -0.57 16.44
CA ARG A 63 -6.43 -0.66 16.29
C ARG A 63 -6.86 -0.55 14.82
N MET A 64 -6.05 -1.10 13.93
CA MET A 64 -6.33 -1.13 12.50
C MET A 64 -7.57 -1.99 12.22
N GLY A 65 -8.43 -1.55 11.30
CA GLY A 65 -9.59 -2.34 10.91
C GLY A 65 -9.16 -3.66 10.26
N VAL A 66 -9.87 -4.75 10.56
CA VAL A 66 -9.61 -6.05 9.94
C VAL A 66 -9.70 -5.98 8.40
N GLY A 67 -10.56 -5.09 7.87
CA GLY A 67 -10.64 -4.81 6.44
C GLY A 67 -9.34 -4.22 5.88
N ASP A 68 -8.78 -3.21 6.56
CA ASP A 68 -7.53 -2.56 6.15
C ASP A 68 -6.37 -3.55 6.19
N ALA A 69 -6.32 -4.40 7.23
CA ALA A 69 -5.28 -5.41 7.39
C ALA A 69 -5.31 -6.43 6.23
N LYS A 70 -6.50 -6.91 5.85
CA LYS A 70 -6.65 -7.78 4.68
C LYS A 70 -6.22 -7.07 3.39
N LEU A 71 -6.56 -5.79 3.24
CA LEU A 71 -6.16 -4.99 2.08
C LEU A 71 -4.64 -4.90 1.97
N PHE A 72 -3.95 -4.64 3.09
CA PHE A 72 -2.50 -4.60 3.13
C PHE A 72 -1.85 -5.93 2.74
N ILE A 73 -2.36 -7.07 3.23
CA ILE A 73 -1.86 -8.41 2.84
C ILE A 73 -2.04 -8.64 1.34
N VAL A 74 -3.24 -8.39 0.82
CA VAL A 74 -3.55 -8.58 -0.60
C VAL A 74 -2.68 -7.69 -1.48
N LEU A 75 -2.42 -6.46 -1.04
CA LEU A 75 -1.58 -5.51 -1.78
C LEU A 75 -0.09 -5.89 -1.74
N SER A 76 0.41 -6.32 -0.58
CA SER A 76 1.77 -6.85 -0.43
C SER A 76 1.99 -8.05 -1.37
N LEU A 77 1.01 -8.96 -1.42
CA LEU A 77 1.00 -10.06 -2.37
C LEU A 77 0.93 -9.55 -3.82
N ALA A 78 0.14 -8.52 -4.11
CA ALA A 78 0.00 -7.96 -5.45
C ALA A 78 1.24 -7.22 -5.97
N ILE A 79 2.11 -6.71 -5.09
CA ILE A 79 3.36 -6.03 -5.46
C ILE A 79 4.50 -7.02 -5.73
N ASN A 80 4.45 -8.24 -5.16
CA ASN A 80 5.54 -9.22 -5.20
C ASN A 80 6.86 -8.64 -4.66
N LEU A 81 6.89 -8.38 -3.36
CA LEU A 81 8.07 -7.86 -2.71
C LEU A 81 9.18 -8.93 -2.69
N PRO A 82 10.37 -8.68 -3.27
CA PRO A 82 11.43 -9.69 -3.38
C PRO A 82 12.20 -9.89 -2.07
N THR A 83 12.33 -8.84 -1.25
CA THR A 83 13.15 -8.83 -0.04
C THR A 83 12.40 -8.23 1.15
N ILE A 84 12.90 -8.48 2.37
CA ILE A 84 12.37 -7.88 3.60
C ILE A 84 12.53 -6.36 3.57
N ASP A 85 13.66 -5.84 3.06
CA ASP A 85 13.89 -4.40 2.93
C ASP A 85 12.85 -3.73 2.04
N SER A 86 12.37 -4.42 1.01
CA SER A 86 11.29 -3.93 0.16
C SER A 86 9.99 -3.77 0.94
N LEU A 87 9.71 -4.68 1.87
CA LEU A 87 8.53 -4.60 2.74
C LEU A 87 8.66 -3.46 3.75
N VAL A 88 9.82 -3.30 4.37
CA VAL A 88 10.10 -2.17 5.27
C VAL A 88 9.92 -0.85 4.52
N PHE A 89 10.47 -0.73 3.32
CA PHE A 89 10.32 0.46 2.48
C PHE A 89 8.86 0.74 2.13
N LEU A 90 8.07 -0.29 1.76
CA LEU A 90 6.63 -0.14 1.52
C LEU A 90 5.90 0.40 2.75
N VAL A 91 6.18 -0.15 3.94
CA VAL A 91 5.56 0.30 5.19
C VAL A 91 5.93 1.75 5.49
N THR A 92 7.19 2.14 5.27
CA THR A 92 7.64 3.54 5.40
C THR A 92 6.86 4.46 4.46
N CYS A 93 6.67 4.08 3.19
CA CYS A 93 5.88 4.85 2.24
C CYS A 93 4.41 5.00 2.69
N ILE A 94 3.80 3.95 3.26
CA ILE A 94 2.44 4.00 3.81
C ILE A 94 2.36 4.95 5.00
N TYR A 95 3.35 4.93 5.89
CA TYR A 95 3.42 5.87 7.01
C TYR A 95 3.53 7.32 6.52
N LEU A 96 4.33 7.57 5.49
CA LEU A 96 4.44 8.87 4.84
C LEU A 96 3.10 9.33 4.23
N GLY A 97 2.38 8.41 3.58
CA GLY A 97 1.03 8.66 3.06
C GLY A 97 0.03 9.01 4.17
N ALA A 98 0.09 8.31 5.31
CA ALA A 98 -0.74 8.62 6.47
C ALA A 98 -0.43 10.01 7.05
N LEU A 99 0.87 10.37 7.17
CA LEU A 99 1.27 11.71 7.61
C LEU A 99 0.76 12.81 6.67
N LEU A 100 0.91 12.62 5.36
CA LEU A 100 0.39 13.57 4.36
C LEU A 100 -1.12 13.77 4.52
N GLN A 101 -1.85 12.67 4.74
CA GLN A 101 -3.29 12.70 4.93
C GLN A 101 -3.69 13.46 6.21
N ILE A 102 -2.95 13.30 7.31
CA ILE A 102 -3.15 14.06 8.55
C ILE A 102 -2.93 15.55 8.29
N VAL A 103 -1.83 15.91 7.62
CA VAL A 103 -1.48 17.31 7.30
C VAL A 103 -2.57 17.94 6.42
N MET A 104 -3.05 17.23 5.40
CA MET A 104 -4.14 17.70 4.53
C MET A 104 -5.44 17.90 5.31
N MET A 105 -5.84 16.95 6.15
CA MET A 105 -7.07 17.08 6.95
C MET A 105 -6.96 18.19 8.00
N TRP A 106 -5.78 18.35 8.60
CA TRP A 106 -5.51 19.45 9.52
C TRP A 106 -5.56 20.81 8.82
N GLY A 107 -4.98 20.94 7.63
CA GLY A 107 -5.05 22.18 6.84
C GLY A 107 -6.47 22.55 6.40
N LEU A 108 -7.33 21.56 6.12
CA LEU A 108 -8.68 21.80 5.60
C LEU A 108 -9.72 22.08 6.69
N LYS A 109 -9.60 21.43 7.85
CA LYS A 109 -10.61 21.51 8.94
C LYS A 109 -10.08 22.09 10.24
N SER A 110 -8.77 22.38 10.35
CA SER A 110 -8.08 22.83 11.57
C SER A 110 -8.35 21.96 12.81
N VAL A 111 -8.80 20.73 12.61
CA VAL A 111 -9.13 19.75 13.65
C VAL A 111 -8.38 18.47 13.34
N ILE A 112 -7.69 17.93 14.33
CA ILE A 112 -6.97 16.65 14.21
C ILE A 112 -8.03 15.53 14.08
N PRO A 113 -8.10 14.82 12.94
CA PRO A 113 -9.09 13.76 12.75
C PRO A 113 -8.79 12.60 13.72
N ARG A 114 -9.79 12.23 14.55
CA ARG A 114 -9.68 11.13 15.53
C ARG A 114 -9.55 9.74 14.91
N SER A 115 -9.87 9.58 13.62
CA SER A 115 -9.62 8.34 12.89
C SER A 115 -9.26 8.68 11.45
N ILE A 116 -8.20 8.04 10.97
CA ILE A 116 -7.67 8.20 9.62
C ILE A 116 -8.17 7.01 8.80
N PRO A 117 -8.82 7.23 7.64
CA PRO A 117 -9.13 6.14 6.72
C PRO A 117 -7.83 5.57 6.15
N MET A 118 -7.46 4.37 6.61
CA MET A 118 -6.18 3.73 6.30
C MET A 118 -6.08 3.30 4.84
N ALA A 119 -7.20 3.13 4.14
CA ALA A 119 -7.18 2.77 2.72
C ALA A 119 -6.41 3.80 1.88
N PHE A 120 -6.56 5.11 2.18
CA PHE A 120 -5.83 6.15 1.46
C PHE A 120 -4.32 6.00 1.63
N ALA A 121 -3.84 5.88 2.87
CA ALA A 121 -2.43 5.71 3.17
C ALA A 121 -1.84 4.46 2.52
N ILE A 122 -2.57 3.34 2.51
CA ILE A 122 -2.11 2.08 1.91
C ILE A 122 -1.97 2.19 0.38
N PHE A 123 -2.98 2.74 -0.30
CA PHE A 123 -2.92 2.92 -1.76
C PHE A 123 -1.92 4.00 -2.17
N PHE A 124 -1.87 5.12 -1.45
CA PHE A 124 -0.90 6.18 -1.74
C PHE A 124 0.53 5.71 -1.48
N GLY A 125 0.78 5.04 -0.35
CA GLY A 125 2.09 4.47 -0.01
C GLY A 125 2.54 3.40 -0.99
N SER A 126 1.64 2.54 -1.49
CA SER A 126 1.99 1.57 -2.54
C SER A 126 2.26 2.21 -3.89
N ALA A 127 1.50 3.25 -4.28
CA ALA A 127 1.80 4.03 -5.47
C ALA A 127 3.18 4.71 -5.35
N LEU A 128 3.49 5.27 -4.18
CA LEU A 128 4.78 5.89 -3.88
C LEU A 128 5.93 4.86 -3.95
N TYR A 129 5.74 3.67 -3.37
CA TYR A 129 6.70 2.57 -3.46
C TYR A 129 6.97 2.15 -4.90
N LEU A 130 5.92 2.01 -5.72
CA LEU A 130 6.07 1.62 -7.12
C LEU A 130 6.74 2.73 -7.95
N ALA A 131 6.40 3.99 -7.69
CA ALA A 131 7.05 5.13 -8.33
C ALA A 131 8.53 5.20 -7.96
N ALA A 132 8.87 5.00 -6.69
CA ALA A 132 10.26 4.98 -6.23
C ALA A 132 11.05 3.79 -6.79
N ARG A 133 10.41 2.62 -6.94
CA ARG A 133 11.04 1.44 -7.53
C ARG A 133 11.21 1.55 -9.05
N GLY A 134 10.28 2.21 -9.73
CA GLY A 134 10.31 2.43 -11.18
C GLY A 134 11.12 3.65 -11.62
N GLY A 135 11.53 4.51 -10.69
CA GLY A 135 12.36 5.68 -10.97
C GLY A 135 13.80 5.30 -11.29
N PRO A 136 14.51 6.06 -12.15
CA PRO A 136 15.93 5.86 -12.35
C PRO A 136 16.68 6.02 -11.04
N SER A 137 17.69 5.18 -10.80
CA SER A 137 18.53 5.32 -9.61
C SER A 137 19.26 6.66 -9.64
N LEU A 138 19.61 7.22 -8.48
CA LEU A 138 20.43 8.45 -8.41
C LEU A 138 21.75 8.31 -9.19
N GLN A 139 22.28 7.08 -9.30
CA GLN A 139 23.40 6.76 -10.17
C GLN A 139 23.07 6.92 -11.66
N GLN A 140 21.91 6.45 -12.14
CA GLN A 140 21.51 6.67 -13.54
C GLN A 140 21.32 8.15 -13.86
N TYR A 141 20.84 8.97 -12.90
CA TYR A 141 20.78 10.42 -13.08
C TYR A 141 22.16 11.06 -13.09
N ALA A 142 23.07 10.62 -12.21
CA ALA A 142 24.45 11.10 -12.19
C ALA A 142 25.19 10.73 -13.49
N ASP A 143 25.03 9.50 -13.98
CA ASP A 143 25.63 9.02 -15.23
C ASP A 143 25.03 9.74 -16.45
N ALA A 144 23.72 10.02 -16.45
CA ALA A 144 23.07 10.81 -17.49
C ALA A 144 23.55 12.28 -17.52
N LEU A 145 23.84 12.87 -16.37
CA LEU A 145 24.40 14.22 -16.27
C LEU A 145 25.86 14.27 -16.71
N VAL A 146 26.66 13.25 -16.37
CA VAL A 146 28.07 13.13 -16.78
C VAL A 146 28.20 12.89 -18.28
N ASN A 147 27.34 12.05 -18.89
CA ASN A 147 27.33 11.79 -20.33
C ASN A 147 26.67 12.90 -21.19
N SER A 148 26.14 13.96 -20.58
CA SER A 148 25.55 15.11 -21.30
C SER A 148 26.52 16.27 -21.54
N ARG A 149 27.78 16.13 -21.11
CA ARG A 149 28.89 17.05 -21.42
C ARG A 149 29.81 16.44 -22.48
#